data_AF-A0A936X070-F1
#
_entry.id   AF-A0A936X070-F1
#
_cell.length_a   1.000
_cell.length_b   1.000
_cell.length_c   1.000
_cell.angle_alpha   90.00
_cell.angle_beta   90.00
_cell.angle_gamma   90.00
#
_symmetry.space_group_name_H-M   'P 1'
#
loop_
_entity.id
_entity.type
_entity.pdbx_description
1 polymer ?
#
loop_
_entity_poly.entity_id
_entity_poly.type
_entity_poly.pdbx_seq_one_letter_code
_entity_poly.pdbx_strand_id
1 'polypeptide(L)'
;MIGKLISSLLLVTVVLTGLSCSKSNNSTNNDSISSVITQGNWKVQQYLNETKDETTTYNPYVFTFNSNGSMYAVNGTDTTSGTWTEVLDSNKRKFMLKWNGGGIPVLLLQIEEDGGLTSKSTTMIQLMDQSLNNNDVLNFQKQ
;
A
#
# COMPACT_ATOMS: atom_id res chain seq x y z
N MET A 1 -61.54 -46.43 28.58
CA MET A 1 -60.13 -46.81 28.84
C MET A 1 -59.32 -46.35 27.63
N ILE A 2 -58.50 -45.29 27.75
CA ILE A 2 -57.05 -45.33 28.11
C ILE A 2 -56.30 -46.30 27.17
N GLY A 3 -55.27 -45.95 26.40
CA GLY A 3 -54.50 -44.73 26.16
C GLY A 3 -53.88 -44.86 24.74
N LYS A 4 -52.89 -44.11 24.28
CA LYS A 4 -51.83 -43.31 24.89
C LYS A 4 -51.39 -42.25 23.88
N LEU A 5 -51.01 -41.10 24.41
CA LEU A 5 -50.31 -40.01 23.75
C LEU A 5 -48.87 -40.42 23.43
N ILE A 6 -48.39 -40.25 22.20
CA ILE A 6 -46.96 -40.02 21.86
C ILE A 6 -46.93 -39.22 20.55
N SER A 7 -46.96 -37.89 20.61
CA SER A 7 -45.77 -37.04 20.39
C SER A 7 -44.86 -37.58 19.29
N SER A 8 -45.13 -37.23 18.03
CA SER A 8 -44.15 -37.43 16.96
C SER A 8 -43.62 -36.07 16.52
N LEU A 9 -42.37 -35.90 16.89
CA LEU A 9 -41.47 -34.77 16.79
C LEU A 9 -41.33 -34.25 15.35
N LEU A 10 -41.35 -32.93 15.21
CA LEU A 10 -41.01 -32.15 14.01
C LEU A 10 -39.81 -32.75 13.26
N LEU A 11 -39.98 -33.07 11.97
CA LEU A 11 -38.86 -33.20 11.04
C LEU A 11 -38.86 -31.98 10.11
N VAL A 12 -38.44 -30.83 10.65
CA VAL A 12 -38.06 -29.68 9.82
C VAL A 12 -36.83 -30.11 9.05
N THR A 13 -37.04 -30.36 7.77
CA THR A 13 -35.97 -30.66 6.81
C THR A 13 -35.18 -29.38 6.61
N VAL A 14 -34.14 -29.19 7.42
CA VAL A 14 -33.14 -28.16 7.20
C VAL A 14 -32.37 -28.55 5.95
N VAL A 15 -32.77 -27.94 4.82
CA VAL A 15 -32.01 -27.99 3.57
C VAL A 15 -30.75 -27.15 3.80
N LEU A 16 -29.68 -27.80 4.25
CA LEU A 16 -28.32 -27.25 4.15
C LEU A 16 -27.84 -27.42 2.70
N THR A 17 -28.35 -26.58 1.80
CA THR A 17 -27.58 -26.25 0.60
C THR A 17 -26.40 -25.43 1.05
N GLY A 18 -25.28 -26.11 1.34
CA GLY A 18 -23.99 -25.46 1.46
C GLY A 18 -23.71 -24.76 0.14
N LEU A 19 -23.90 -23.44 0.12
CA LEU A 19 -23.28 -22.59 -0.89
C LEU A 19 -21.79 -22.84 -0.77
N SER A 20 -21.25 -23.64 -1.70
CA SER A 20 -19.82 -23.73 -1.94
C SER A 20 -19.35 -22.37 -2.40
N CYS A 21 -19.14 -21.47 -1.46
CA CYS A 21 -18.19 -20.40 -1.64
C CYS A 21 -16.82 -21.05 -1.56
N SER A 22 -16.37 -21.65 -2.66
CA SER A 22 -14.98 -21.47 -2.99
C SER A 22 -14.80 -19.95 -3.11
N LYS A 23 -14.42 -19.30 -2.02
CA LYS A 23 -13.56 -18.13 -2.12
C LYS A 23 -12.26 -18.64 -2.75
N SER A 24 -12.32 -18.96 -4.04
CA SER A 24 -11.24 -18.60 -4.92
C SER A 24 -11.28 -17.07 -4.91
N ASN A 25 -10.75 -16.50 -3.83
CA ASN A 25 -10.18 -15.18 -3.92
C ASN A 25 -8.94 -15.39 -4.79
N ASN A 26 -9.17 -15.53 -6.09
CA ASN A 26 -8.26 -15.01 -7.08
C ASN A 26 -8.33 -13.48 -6.95
N SER A 27 -7.95 -12.97 -5.77
CA SER A 27 -7.47 -11.61 -5.65
C SER A 27 -6.08 -11.68 -6.25
N THR A 28 -6.00 -11.69 -7.57
CA THR A 28 -4.94 -10.99 -8.25
C THR A 28 -4.96 -9.58 -7.67
N ASN A 29 -4.24 -9.39 -6.55
CA ASN A 29 -4.01 -8.10 -5.95
C ASN A 29 -3.32 -7.27 -7.03
N ASN A 30 -4.11 -6.52 -7.78
CA ASN A 30 -3.72 -5.40 -8.64
C ASN A 30 -3.17 -4.23 -7.78
N ASP A 31 -2.62 -4.54 -6.61
CA ASP A 31 -2.13 -3.62 -5.60
C ASP A 31 -0.70 -3.17 -5.86
N SER A 32 -0.02 -3.74 -6.86
CA SER A 32 1.32 -3.26 -7.23
C SER A 32 1.30 -1.79 -7.65
N ILE A 33 2.14 -0.98 -7.01
CA ILE A 33 2.29 0.45 -7.33
C ILE A 33 3.22 0.62 -8.53
N SER A 34 4.07 -0.37 -8.81
CA SER A 34 5.05 -0.34 -9.91
C SER A 34 4.43 0.09 -11.25
N SER A 35 3.21 -0.39 -11.55
CA SER A 35 2.49 -0.08 -12.79
C SER A 35 2.08 1.38 -12.89
N VAL A 36 1.93 2.10 -11.78
CA VAL A 36 1.52 3.50 -11.73
C VAL A 36 2.72 4.42 -11.57
N ILE A 37 3.59 4.11 -10.59
CA ILE A 37 4.69 5.00 -10.18
C ILE A 37 5.73 5.20 -11.29
N THR A 38 5.84 4.23 -12.19
CA THR A 38 6.73 4.32 -13.36
C THR A 38 6.15 5.11 -14.53
N GLN A 39 4.88 5.54 -14.45
CA GLN A 39 4.19 6.26 -15.52
C GLN A 39 4.20 7.77 -15.32
N GLY A 40 5.39 8.37 -15.36
CA GLY A 40 5.56 9.83 -15.38
C GLY A 40 6.39 10.37 -14.23
N ASN A 41 6.22 11.67 -13.99
CA ASN A 41 6.94 12.43 -12.98
C ASN A 41 6.03 12.79 -11.82
N TRP A 42 6.60 12.85 -10.63
CA TRP A 42 5.86 12.97 -9.38
C TRP A 42 6.39 14.11 -8.53
N LYS A 43 5.47 14.83 -7.88
CA LYS A 43 5.75 15.81 -6.82
C LYS A 43 5.32 15.24 -5.48
N VAL A 44 6.06 15.54 -4.42
CA VAL A 44 5.59 15.29 -3.05
C VAL A 44 4.49 16.31 -2.76
N GLN A 45 3.27 15.82 -2.54
CA GLN A 45 2.13 16.61 -2.09
C GLN A 45 2.08 16.69 -0.56
N GLN A 46 2.55 15.66 0.13
CA GLN A 46 2.67 15.63 1.58
C GLN A 46 3.79 14.68 1.99
N TYR A 47 4.60 15.09 2.95
CA TYR A 47 5.46 14.18 3.69
C TYR A 47 5.44 14.51 5.18
N LEU A 48 4.85 13.63 5.96
CA LEU A 48 4.91 13.64 7.42
C LEU A 48 5.89 12.54 7.84
N ASN A 49 6.93 12.93 8.58
CA ASN A 49 7.84 12.01 9.25
C ASN A 49 7.46 11.98 10.74
N GLU A 50 6.74 10.95 11.14
CA GLU A 50 6.02 10.85 12.40
C GLU A 50 5.15 12.09 12.68
N THR A 51 5.66 13.04 13.46
CA THR A 51 4.98 14.28 13.86
C THR A 51 5.52 15.53 13.14
N LYS A 52 6.58 15.37 12.35
CA LYS A 52 7.27 16.45 11.66
C LYS A 52 6.80 16.56 10.22
N ASP A 53 6.21 17.70 9.88
CA ASP A 53 5.91 18.03 8.48
C ASP A 53 7.20 18.44 7.76
N GLU A 54 7.57 17.63 6.78
CA GLU A 54 8.75 17.79 5.94
C GLU A 54 8.36 18.13 4.49
N THR A 55 7.08 18.37 4.21
CA THR A 55 6.55 18.58 2.85
C THR A 55 7.32 19.68 2.11
N THR A 56 7.60 20.79 2.79
CA THR A 56 8.28 21.94 2.19
C THR A 56 9.73 21.65 1.77
N THR A 57 10.41 20.72 2.46
CA THR A 57 11.75 20.23 2.12
C THR A 57 11.77 19.61 0.72
N TYR A 58 10.64 19.01 0.30
CA TYR A 58 10.54 18.29 -0.97
C TYR A 58 9.88 19.08 -2.11
N ASN A 59 9.33 20.26 -1.85
CA ASN A 59 8.72 21.14 -2.86
C ASN A 59 9.56 21.34 -4.14
N PRO A 60 10.89 21.57 -4.09
CA PRO A 60 11.64 21.82 -5.31
C PRO A 60 11.85 20.56 -6.15
N TYR A 61 11.76 19.37 -5.56
CA TYR A 61 12.10 18.12 -6.23
C TYR A 61 10.99 17.61 -7.16
N VAL A 62 11.38 17.03 -8.28
CA VAL A 62 10.56 16.21 -9.17
C VAL A 62 11.15 14.81 -9.19
N PHE A 63 10.31 13.81 -8.96
CA PHE A 63 10.69 12.42 -8.85
C PHE A 63 10.34 11.65 -10.11
N THR A 64 11.25 10.81 -10.58
CA THR A 64 11.04 9.87 -11.68
C THR A 64 11.44 8.48 -11.23
N PHE A 65 10.57 7.50 -11.45
CA PHE A 65 10.81 6.10 -11.11
C PHE A 65 10.85 5.27 -12.39
N ASN A 66 11.93 4.53 -12.60
CA ASN A 66 12.12 3.71 -13.79
C ASN A 66 11.78 2.24 -13.50
N SER A 67 11.29 1.53 -14.52
CA SER A 67 10.93 0.11 -14.43
C SER A 67 12.08 -0.82 -14.06
N ASN A 68 13.33 -0.38 -14.24
CA ASN A 68 14.53 -1.12 -13.83
C ASN A 68 14.88 -0.97 -12.34
N GLY A 69 14.04 -0.30 -11.54
CA GLY A 69 14.27 -0.07 -10.11
C GLY A 69 15.15 1.14 -9.80
N SER A 70 15.61 1.91 -10.80
CA SER A 70 16.27 3.20 -10.54
C SER A 70 15.27 4.32 -10.32
N MET A 71 15.65 5.32 -9.52
CA MET A 71 14.89 6.56 -9.36
C MET A 71 15.79 7.79 -9.39
N TYR A 72 15.20 8.94 -9.74
CA TYR A 72 15.84 10.24 -9.75
C TYR A 72 14.96 11.26 -9.02
N ALA A 73 15.58 12.19 -8.31
CA ALA A 73 14.96 13.40 -7.80
C ALA A 73 15.74 14.62 -8.31
N VAL A 74 15.05 15.52 -9.00
CA VAL A 74 15.64 16.70 -9.64
C VAL A 74 15.05 17.97 -9.03
N ASN A 75 15.89 18.87 -8.50
CA ASN A 75 15.45 20.14 -7.89
C ASN A 75 15.62 21.35 -8.83
N GLY A 76 15.91 21.10 -10.11
CA GLY A 76 16.17 22.11 -11.14
C GLY A 76 17.66 22.24 -11.49
N THR A 77 18.54 22.17 -10.48
CA THR A 77 20.00 22.28 -10.67
C THR A 77 20.72 20.96 -10.44
N ASP A 78 20.30 20.23 -9.41
CA ASP A 78 20.93 19.00 -8.96
C ASP A 78 20.03 17.80 -9.25
N THR A 79 20.67 16.67 -9.52
CA THR A 79 20.03 15.37 -9.66
C THR A 79 20.58 14.42 -8.62
N THR A 80 19.69 13.91 -7.76
CA THR A 80 20.01 12.83 -6.83
C THR A 80 19.47 11.53 -7.40
N SER A 81 20.32 10.50 -7.47
CA SER A 81 19.93 9.17 -7.91
C SER A 81 19.73 8.23 -6.74
N GLY A 82 18.89 7.22 -6.95
CA GLY A 82 18.65 6.15 -6.00
C GLY A 82 18.05 4.93 -6.67
N THR A 83 17.57 4.03 -5.81
CA THR A 83 16.84 2.82 -6.19
C THR A 83 15.52 2.79 -5.44
N TRP A 84 14.52 2.17 -6.06
CA TRP A 84 13.25 1.85 -5.43
C TRP A 84 12.98 0.36 -5.60
N THR A 85 12.25 -0.23 -4.66
CA THR A 85 11.85 -1.63 -4.76
C THR A 85 10.48 -1.82 -4.14
N GLU A 86 9.67 -2.65 -4.78
CA GLU A 86 8.41 -3.13 -4.24
C GLU A 86 8.56 -4.63 -3.93
N VAL A 87 8.37 -5.02 -2.68
CA VAL A 87 8.42 -6.42 -2.25
C VAL A 87 7.12 -6.85 -1.60
N LEU A 88 6.76 -8.11 -1.78
CA LEU A 88 5.68 -8.76 -1.02
C LEU A 88 6.32 -9.67 0.01
N ASP A 89 6.18 -9.32 1.29
CA ASP A 89 6.72 -10.06 2.41
C ASP A 89 5.59 -10.44 3.37
N SER A 90 5.33 -11.73 3.55
CA SER A 90 4.29 -12.22 4.46
C SER A 90 2.90 -11.61 4.20
N ASN A 91 2.54 -11.47 2.92
CA ASN A 91 1.32 -10.79 2.42
C ASN A 91 1.26 -9.28 2.66
N LYS A 92 2.34 -8.66 3.16
CA LYS A 92 2.47 -7.22 3.34
C LYS A 92 3.32 -6.66 2.22
N ARG A 93 2.81 -5.63 1.56
CA ARG A 93 3.51 -4.95 0.46
C ARG A 93 4.39 -3.87 1.05
N LYS A 94 5.69 -3.91 0.73
CA LYS A 94 6.67 -2.90 1.17
C LYS A 94 7.17 -2.14 -0.05
N PHE A 95 7.25 -0.83 0.07
CA PHE A 95 7.80 0.06 -0.96
C PHE A 95 8.98 0.81 -0.38
N MET A 96 10.18 0.47 -0.86
CA MET A 96 11.45 0.92 -0.27
C MET A 96 12.14 1.90 -1.22
N LEU A 97 12.66 3.00 -0.67
CA LEU A 97 13.47 3.98 -1.39
C LEU A 97 14.87 4.01 -0.79
N LYS A 98 15.90 4.02 -1.64
CA LYS A 98 17.31 4.07 -1.21
C LYS A 98 18.11 5.01 -2.10
N TRP A 99 18.64 6.09 -1.53
CA TRP A 99 19.49 7.04 -2.25
C TRP A 99 20.93 6.51 -2.40
N ASN A 100 21.58 6.83 -3.52
CA ASN A 100 22.97 6.42 -3.80
C ASN A 100 24.01 7.31 -3.10
N GLY A 101 23.59 8.43 -2.49
CA GLY A 101 24.44 9.34 -1.72
C GLY A 101 23.71 9.92 -0.51
N GLY A 102 24.43 10.49 0.46
CA GLY A 102 23.86 11.20 1.60
C GLY A 102 23.67 12.67 1.23
N GLY A 103 22.43 13.14 1.11
CA GLY A 103 22.16 14.54 0.71
C GLY A 103 20.70 14.93 0.56
N ILE A 104 19.79 13.97 0.38
CA ILE A 104 18.35 14.18 0.58
C ILE A 104 17.98 13.47 1.89
N PRO A 105 17.10 14.05 2.74
CA PRO A 105 16.52 13.28 3.83
C PRO A 105 15.99 11.96 3.29
N VAL A 106 16.35 10.86 3.96
CA VAL A 106 15.96 9.54 3.51
C VAL A 106 14.44 9.44 3.68
N LEU A 107 13.73 9.20 2.58
CA LEU A 107 12.33 8.76 2.62
C LEU A 107 12.38 7.26 2.93
N LEU A 108 12.51 6.92 4.21
CA LEU A 108 12.29 5.54 4.63
C LEU A 108 10.80 5.40 4.92
N LEU A 109 10.06 4.82 3.99
CA LEU A 109 8.79 4.21 4.36
C LEU A 109 9.04 2.72 4.41
N GLN A 110 9.11 2.17 5.62
CA GLN A 110 9.09 0.74 5.82
C GLN A 110 7.67 0.38 6.21
N ILE A 111 6.85 0.03 5.23
CA ILE A 111 5.48 -0.42 5.49
C ILE A 111 5.55 -1.74 6.28
N GLU A 112 5.62 -1.68 7.60
CA GLU A 112 5.58 -2.84 8.48
C GLU A 112 4.24 -2.88 9.20
N GLU A 113 3.59 -4.02 9.02
CA GLU A 113 2.43 -4.48 9.79
C GLU A 113 1.13 -3.66 9.70
N ASP A 114 0.31 -4.10 8.73
CA ASP A 114 -1.14 -3.92 8.71
C ASP A 114 -1.63 -2.53 8.30
N GLY A 115 -1.23 -2.05 7.11
CA GLY A 115 -1.90 -0.88 6.53
C GLY A 115 -1.22 -0.12 5.38
N GLY A 116 0.05 -0.36 5.08
CA GLY A 116 0.78 0.58 4.21
C GLY A 116 0.65 0.39 2.70
N LEU A 117 -0.58 0.41 2.22
CA LEU A 117 -0.88 0.95 0.90
C LEU A 117 -2.26 1.59 0.97
N THR A 118 -2.31 2.89 1.22
CA THR A 118 -3.60 3.49 1.60
C THR A 118 -4.46 3.81 0.39
N SER A 119 -3.85 4.16 -0.75
CA SER A 119 -4.54 4.24 -2.06
C SER A 119 -3.58 4.54 -3.21
N LYS A 120 -3.95 4.16 -4.44
CA LYS A 120 -3.30 4.66 -5.65
C LYS A 120 -4.32 4.91 -6.76
N SER A 121 -4.06 5.93 -7.57
CA SER A 121 -4.76 6.23 -8.82
C SER A 121 -3.74 6.53 -9.91
N THR A 122 -4.18 6.87 -11.12
CA THR A 122 -3.29 7.34 -12.18
C THR A 122 -2.62 8.67 -11.84
N THR A 123 -3.10 9.43 -10.85
CA THR A 123 -2.63 10.78 -10.51
C THR A 123 -2.11 10.93 -9.08
N MET A 124 -2.39 9.97 -8.19
CA MET A 124 -2.02 10.02 -6.78
C MET A 124 -1.45 8.68 -6.33
N ILE A 125 -0.39 8.72 -5.53
CA ILE A 125 0.13 7.57 -4.80
C ILE A 125 0.24 7.98 -3.35
N GLN A 126 -0.42 7.21 -2.48
CA GLN A 126 -0.37 7.42 -1.05
C GLN A 126 0.29 6.21 -0.38
N LEU A 127 1.32 6.51 0.39
CA LEU A 127 2.08 5.56 1.18
C LEU A 127 1.96 5.98 2.65
N MET A 128 1.61 5.03 3.51
CA MET A 128 1.60 5.25 4.95
C MET A 128 2.39 4.13 5.62
N ASP A 129 3.25 4.48 6.56
CA ASP A 129 3.76 3.57 7.57
C ASP A 129 2.86 3.70 8.80
N GLN A 130 2.31 2.58 9.26
CA GLN A 130 1.45 2.51 10.47
C GLN A 130 2.00 1.48 11.46
N SER A 131 3.31 1.23 11.43
CA SER A 131 3.95 0.38 12.43
C SER A 131 3.80 1.00 13.82
N LEU A 132 3.88 0.16 14.87
CA LEU A 132 3.59 0.55 16.26
C LEU A 132 4.40 1.77 16.78
N ASN A 133 5.48 2.11 16.10
CA ASN A 133 6.40 3.18 16.43
C ASN A 133 6.66 4.15 15.27
N ASN A 134 5.96 4.05 14.14
CA ASN A 134 6.13 4.96 13.03
C ASN A 134 4.78 5.32 12.37
N ASN A 135 4.57 6.61 12.14
CA ASN A 135 3.36 7.17 11.51
C ASN A 135 3.71 8.04 10.29
N ASP A 136 4.60 7.55 9.44
CA ASP A 136 5.00 8.29 8.25
C ASP A 136 3.90 8.31 7.19
N VAL A 137 3.70 9.46 6.56
CA VAL A 137 2.78 9.63 5.43
C VAL A 137 3.51 10.27 4.27
N LEU A 138 3.50 9.64 3.11
CA LEU A 138 4.05 10.17 1.87
C LEU A 138 3.02 10.11 0.76
N ASN A 139 2.60 11.28 0.29
CA ASN A 139 1.69 11.42 -0.84
C ASN A 139 2.45 12.01 -2.02
N PHE A 140 2.43 11.29 -3.14
CA PHE A 140 2.85 11.82 -4.42
C PHE A 140 1.64 12.22 -5.25
N GLN A 141 1.78 13.34 -5.96
CA GLN A 141 0.89 13.76 -7.03
C GLN A 141 1.65 13.76 -8.35
N LYS A 142 1.04 13.20 -9.39
CA LYS A 142 1.60 13.22 -10.74
C LYS A 142 1.59 14.65 -11.28
N GLN A 143 2.69 15.05 -11.94
CA GLN A 143 2.76 16.33 -12.66
C GLN A 143 1.90 16.35 -13.92
#